data_AF-A0A258C6C9-F1
#
_entry.id   AF-A0A258C6C9-F1
#
_cell.length_a   1.000
_cell.length_b   1.000
_cell.length_c   1.000
_cell.angle_alpha   90.00
_cell.angle_beta   90.00
_cell.angle_gamma   90.00
#
_symmetry.space_group_name_H-M   'P 1'
#
loop_
_entity.id
_entity.type
_entity.pdbx_description
1 polymer ?
#
loop_
_entity_poly.entity_id
_entity_poly.type
_entity_poly.pdbx_seq_one_letter_code
_entity_poly.pdbx_strand_id
1 'polypeptide(L)'
;MLLVLLPALLGPGLTAAQPLYAAVPEYRVLSSTETDSFEPALLEALGGALGQAIAVTVQPGSADLQLGPAGTGPRYYQALPAALTASEGGVADWQQLRNQPVCLSAASPYAQLVVQRFGAQLREYPSTAHALIGLKLGECRAVVDDQRLLTELSVLPEWRRYNSLLPGLPEGEQAWR
;
A
#
# COMPACT_ATOMS: atom_id res chain seq x y z
N MET A 1 -39.35 -44.64 47.08
CA MET A 1 -39.38 -43.32 46.42
C MET A 1 -37.97 -43.04 45.93
N LEU A 2 -37.60 -43.48 44.73
CA LEU A 2 -37.76 -42.73 43.46
C LEU A 2 -37.07 -41.35 43.57
N LEU A 3 -35.75 -41.28 43.37
CA LEU A 3 -35.08 -40.97 42.10
C LEU A 3 -35.12 -39.47 41.75
N VAL A 4 -34.02 -38.76 41.99
CA VAL A 4 -33.51 -37.79 41.02
C VAL A 4 -31.99 -37.96 40.96
N LEU A 5 -31.56 -38.70 39.94
CA LEU A 5 -30.18 -38.78 39.49
C LEU A 5 -29.74 -37.42 38.94
N LEU A 6 -28.51 -37.02 39.30
CA LEU A 6 -27.68 -36.11 38.52
C LEU A 6 -27.69 -36.50 37.02
N PRO A 7 -27.71 -35.50 36.13
CA PRO A 7 -26.74 -35.48 35.05
C PRO A 7 -25.97 -34.16 35.11
N ALA A 8 -24.87 -34.17 35.87
CA ALA A 8 -23.76 -33.25 35.60
C ALA A 8 -22.85 -33.95 34.59
N LEU A 9 -23.22 -33.96 33.30
CA LEU A 9 -22.36 -34.47 32.23
C LEU A 9 -22.73 -33.82 30.89
N LEU A 10 -21.72 -33.15 30.31
CA LEU A 10 -21.47 -32.98 28.88
C LEU A 10 -22.10 -31.77 28.17
N GLY A 11 -21.43 -30.64 28.30
CA GLY A 11 -20.81 -30.03 27.12
C GLY A 11 -19.44 -29.52 27.53
N PRO A 12 -18.33 -29.84 26.83
CA PRO A 12 -17.19 -28.95 26.91
C PRO A 12 -17.74 -27.59 26.47
N GLY A 13 -17.72 -26.60 27.36
CA GLY A 13 -17.92 -25.24 26.93
C GLY A 13 -16.95 -25.06 25.78
N LEU A 14 -17.48 -24.79 24.58
CA LEU A 14 -16.68 -24.22 23.51
C LEU A 14 -16.19 -22.91 24.10
N THR A 15 -15.06 -22.95 24.81
CA THR A 15 -14.29 -21.76 25.13
C THR A 15 -13.86 -21.26 23.76
N ALA A 16 -14.70 -20.39 23.17
CA ALA A 16 -14.31 -19.64 22.01
C ALA A 16 -12.97 -19.01 22.38
N ALA A 17 -11.91 -19.36 21.65
CA ALA A 17 -10.61 -18.74 21.85
C ALA A 17 -10.83 -17.23 21.83
N GLN A 18 -10.31 -16.54 22.85
CA GLN A 18 -10.45 -15.08 22.91
C GLN A 18 -9.89 -14.49 21.62
N PRO A 19 -10.55 -13.48 21.01
CA PRO A 19 -10.04 -12.90 19.79
C PRO A 19 -8.69 -12.24 20.05
N LEU A 20 -7.81 -12.23 19.04
CA LEU A 20 -6.67 -11.34 19.02
C LEU A 20 -7.15 -9.92 18.73
N TYR A 21 -6.41 -8.94 19.23
CA TYR A 21 -6.64 -7.53 18.94
C TYR A 21 -5.58 -6.98 18.00
N ALA A 22 -6.00 -6.35 16.91
CA ALA A 22 -5.11 -5.71 15.94
C ALA A 22 -5.23 -4.19 16.00
N ALA A 23 -4.11 -3.50 16.16
CA ALA A 23 -4.00 -2.07 15.91
C ALA A 23 -3.67 -1.84 14.43
N VAL A 24 -4.50 -1.06 13.74
CA VAL A 24 -4.30 -0.66 12.34
C VAL A 24 -3.91 0.82 12.27
N PRO A 25 -3.16 1.25 11.25
CA PRO A 25 -2.74 2.64 11.15
C PRO A 25 -3.94 3.56 10.91
N GLU A 26 -3.94 4.73 11.56
CA GLU A 26 -4.92 5.77 11.29
C GLU A 26 -4.59 6.46 9.97
N TYR A 27 -5.22 6.00 8.89
CA TYR A 27 -5.24 6.74 7.63
C TYR A 27 -6.64 6.71 7.04
N ARG A 28 -6.96 7.70 6.19
CA ARG A 28 -8.22 7.70 5.46
C ARG A 28 -8.19 6.56 4.46
N VAL A 29 -8.94 5.50 4.74
CA VAL A 29 -9.19 4.42 3.79
C VAL A 29 -9.78 5.04 2.52
N LEU A 30 -9.02 4.98 1.43
CA LEU A 30 -9.49 5.33 0.10
C LEU A 30 -10.03 4.04 -0.51
N SER A 31 -11.32 3.78 -0.34
CA SER A 31 -11.95 2.61 -0.94
C SER A 31 -13.10 3.00 -1.87
N SER A 32 -13.29 2.24 -2.94
CA SER A 32 -14.50 2.28 -3.75
C SER A 32 -15.73 1.71 -3.00
N THR A 33 -15.51 0.94 -1.94
CA THR A 33 -16.52 0.29 -1.06
C THR A 33 -15.91 -0.04 0.32
N GLU A 34 -16.62 0.14 1.45
CA GLU A 34 -16.05 -0.15 2.79
C GLU A 34 -15.46 -1.57 2.96
N THR A 35 -15.90 -2.53 2.15
CA THR A 35 -15.56 -3.96 2.25
C THR A 35 -14.30 -4.40 1.49
N ASP A 36 -13.80 -3.62 0.52
CA ASP A 36 -12.64 -3.99 -0.32
C ASP A 36 -11.32 -3.36 0.18
N SER A 37 -11.28 -2.94 1.43
CA SER A 37 -10.06 -2.33 2.00
C SER A 37 -9.05 -3.41 2.36
N PHE A 38 -7.76 -3.11 2.18
CA PHE A 38 -6.69 -4.10 2.35
C PHE A 38 -6.57 -4.62 3.80
N GLU A 39 -6.62 -3.75 4.82
CA GLU A 39 -6.41 -4.15 6.22
C GLU A 39 -7.49 -5.13 6.71
N PRO A 40 -8.80 -4.88 6.51
CA PRO A 40 -9.82 -5.88 6.85
C PRO A 40 -9.58 -7.24 6.19
N ALA A 41 -9.27 -7.26 4.89
CA ALA A 41 -9.01 -8.50 4.15
C ALA A 41 -7.75 -9.23 4.67
N LEU A 42 -6.70 -8.48 5.01
CA LEU A 42 -5.48 -9.04 5.61
C LEU A 42 -5.77 -9.64 6.99
N LEU A 43 -6.52 -8.93 7.85
CA LEU A 43 -6.88 -9.42 9.18
C LEU A 43 -7.77 -10.66 9.12
N GLU A 44 -8.71 -10.73 8.18
CA GLU A 44 -9.53 -11.92 7.96
C GLU A 44 -8.67 -13.11 7.53
N ALA A 45 -7.78 -12.93 6.55
CA ALA A 45 -6.88 -13.98 6.09
C ALA A 45 -5.93 -14.46 7.20
N LEU A 46 -5.39 -13.53 8.00
CA LEU A 46 -4.57 -13.85 9.17
C LEU A 46 -5.35 -14.63 10.22
N GLY A 47 -6.57 -14.21 10.53
CA GLY A 47 -7.42 -14.90 11.50
C GLY A 47 -7.75 -16.33 11.05
N GLY A 48 -8.03 -16.52 9.77
CA GLY A 48 -8.21 -17.85 9.16
C GLY A 48 -6.96 -18.72 9.27
N ALA A 49 -5.78 -18.15 8.99
CA ALA A 49 -4.51 -18.86 9.09
C ALA A 49 -4.12 -19.23 10.55
N LEU A 50 -4.48 -18.38 11.51
CA LEU A 50 -4.22 -18.59 12.94
C LEU A 50 -5.28 -19.45 13.64
N GLY A 51 -6.43 -19.67 13.00
CA GLY A 51 -7.58 -20.32 13.63
C GLY A 51 -8.18 -19.50 14.78
N GLN A 52 -7.98 -18.18 14.78
CA GLN A 52 -8.42 -17.27 15.84
C GLN A 52 -9.03 -16.02 15.23
N ALA A 53 -10.18 -15.58 15.76
CA ALA A 53 -10.79 -14.33 15.32
C ALA A 53 -9.86 -13.15 15.66
N ILE A 54 -9.82 -12.15 14.79
CA ILE A 54 -9.05 -10.92 15.01
C ILE A 54 -10.02 -9.74 15.01
N ALA A 55 -10.00 -8.95 16.09
CA ALA A 55 -10.80 -7.73 16.24
C ALA A 55 -9.89 -6.49 16.15
N VAL A 56 -10.34 -5.44 15.47
CA VAL A 56 -9.59 -4.17 15.43
C VAL A 56 -9.76 -3.42 16.75
N THR A 57 -8.67 -2.92 17.33
CA THR A 57 -8.67 -2.07 18.53
C THR A 57 -8.19 -0.66 18.23
N VAL A 58 -8.81 0.32 18.88
CA VAL A 58 -8.39 1.74 18.88
C VAL A 58 -7.44 2.08 20.03
N GLN A 59 -7.11 1.10 20.88
CA GLN A 59 -6.15 1.23 21.99
C GLN A 59 -4.88 0.44 21.66
N PRO A 60 -3.80 1.07 21.15
CA PRO A 60 -2.61 0.35 20.68
C PRO A 60 -1.90 -0.46 21.78
N GLY A 61 -2.00 0.00 23.04
CA GLY A 61 -1.35 -0.66 24.18
C GLY A 61 -1.97 -2.00 24.60
N SER A 62 -3.10 -2.39 24.01
CA SER A 62 -3.76 -3.68 24.24
C SER A 62 -3.80 -4.57 22.98
N ALA A 63 -3.05 -4.21 21.94
CA ALA A 63 -3.02 -4.96 20.69
C ALA A 63 -2.05 -6.15 20.75
N ASP A 64 -2.50 -7.31 20.30
CA ASP A 64 -1.66 -8.48 20.05
C ASP A 64 -0.91 -8.37 18.71
N LEU A 65 -1.49 -7.64 17.75
CA LEU A 65 -0.96 -7.42 16.41
C LEU A 65 -0.90 -5.92 16.11
N GLN A 66 0.19 -5.48 15.49
CA GLN A 66 0.32 -4.11 15.01
C GLN A 66 0.60 -4.10 13.51
N LEU A 67 -0.29 -3.46 12.76
CA LEU A 67 -0.10 -3.18 11.33
C LEU A 67 0.39 -1.74 11.18
N GLY A 68 1.33 -1.52 10.29
CA GLY A 68 1.90 -0.20 10.05
C GLY A 68 3.32 -0.27 9.50
N PRO A 69 4.05 0.87 9.48
CA PRO A 69 5.44 0.91 9.06
C PRO A 69 6.28 -0.10 9.84
N ALA A 70 6.90 -1.04 9.13
CA ALA A 70 7.65 -2.13 9.76
C ALA A 70 8.97 -1.61 10.35
N GLY A 71 9.05 -1.50 11.68
CA GLY A 71 10.31 -1.37 12.42
C GLY A 71 10.87 -2.73 12.88
N THR A 72 9.98 -3.67 13.20
CA THR A 72 10.26 -5.07 13.55
C THR A 72 9.11 -5.95 13.05
N GLY A 73 9.34 -7.26 12.89
CA GLY A 73 8.31 -8.21 12.43
C GLY A 73 8.29 -8.46 10.92
N PRO A 74 7.31 -9.26 10.43
CA PRO A 74 7.21 -9.60 9.03
C PRO A 74 6.76 -8.40 8.18
N ARG A 75 7.41 -8.21 7.04
CA ARG A 75 7.02 -7.22 6.03
C ARG A 75 6.13 -7.88 5.00
N TYR A 76 4.90 -7.40 4.84
CA TYR A 76 3.96 -7.88 3.82
C TYR A 76 3.95 -7.01 2.56
N TYR A 77 4.39 -5.76 2.66
CA TYR A 77 4.46 -4.83 1.55
C TYR A 77 5.70 -3.93 1.63
N GLN A 78 6.29 -3.66 0.47
CA GLN A 78 7.37 -2.69 0.33
C GLN A 78 7.02 -1.75 -0.81
N ALA A 79 6.79 -0.49 -0.48
CA ALA A 79 6.58 0.54 -1.49
C ALA A 79 7.92 0.81 -2.19
N LEU A 80 7.92 0.68 -3.52
CA LEU A 80 9.09 0.93 -4.38
C LEU A 80 8.74 2.06 -5.35
N PRO A 81 9.56 3.11 -5.50
CA PRO A 81 9.33 4.14 -6.51
C PRO A 81 9.58 3.55 -7.89
N ALA A 82 8.58 3.66 -8.76
CA ALA A 82 8.71 3.46 -10.20
C ALA A 82 8.36 4.76 -10.93
N ALA A 83 8.52 4.77 -12.25
CA ALA A 83 8.09 5.90 -13.05
C ALA A 83 7.40 5.47 -14.35
N LEU A 84 6.27 6.10 -14.65
CA LEU A 84 5.50 5.88 -15.86
C LEU A 84 5.73 7.03 -16.83
N THR A 85 6.06 6.73 -18.08
CA THR A 85 6.42 7.72 -19.10
C THR A 85 5.65 7.49 -20.41
N ALA A 86 5.72 8.46 -21.32
CA ALA A 86 5.26 8.28 -22.70
C ALA A 86 5.92 7.03 -23.33
N SER A 87 5.14 6.27 -24.09
CA SER A 87 5.62 5.04 -24.75
C SER A 87 6.54 5.34 -25.92
N GLU A 88 6.28 6.45 -26.62
CA GLU A 88 7.13 6.95 -27.70
C GLU A 88 7.77 8.27 -27.28
N GLY A 89 9.09 8.37 -27.50
CA GLY A 89 9.85 9.55 -27.15
C GLY A 89 9.79 9.91 -25.65
N GLY A 90 9.43 8.97 -24.78
CA GLY A 90 9.48 9.12 -23.33
C GLY A 90 10.90 8.96 -22.78
N VAL A 91 11.02 9.11 -21.47
CA VAL A 91 12.28 8.88 -20.76
C VAL A 91 12.50 7.37 -20.57
N ALA A 92 13.69 6.87 -20.89
CA ALA A 92 14.01 5.43 -20.87
C ALA A 92 14.78 4.97 -19.62
N ASP A 93 15.35 5.90 -18.85
CA ASP A 93 16.03 5.60 -17.58
C ASP A 93 15.87 6.75 -16.56
N TRP A 94 16.15 6.49 -15.29
CA TRP A 94 16.02 7.47 -14.23
C TRP A 94 16.97 8.69 -14.36
N GLN A 95 18.13 8.54 -15.01
CA GLN A 95 19.12 9.62 -15.14
C GLN A 95 18.68 10.69 -16.16
N GLN A 96 17.92 10.27 -17.17
CA GLN A 96 17.29 11.16 -18.14
C GLN A 96 16.22 12.09 -17.53
N LEU A 97 15.82 11.89 -16.27
CA LEU A 97 14.90 12.80 -15.56
C LEU A 97 15.57 14.12 -15.15
N ARG A 98 16.90 14.23 -15.26
CA ARG A 98 17.61 15.46 -14.93
C ARG A 98 17.10 16.64 -15.74
N ASN A 99 16.73 17.71 -15.04
CA ASN A 99 16.11 18.92 -15.59
C ASN A 99 14.79 18.69 -16.33
N GLN A 100 14.15 17.51 -16.20
CA GLN A 100 12.85 17.22 -16.78
C GLN A 100 11.73 17.44 -15.76
N PRO A 101 10.54 17.90 -16.19
CA PRO A 101 9.39 17.97 -15.31
C PRO A 101 8.88 16.57 -14.93
N VAL A 102 8.69 16.32 -13.64
CA VAL A 102 8.20 15.05 -13.10
C VAL A 102 7.00 15.30 -12.19
N CYS A 103 5.91 14.58 -12.46
CA CYS A 103 4.63 14.73 -11.78
C CYS A 103 4.56 13.79 -10.57
N LEU A 104 4.31 14.32 -9.37
CA LEU A 104 4.06 13.54 -8.16
C LEU A 104 2.75 14.01 -7.51
N SER A 105 2.13 13.13 -6.74
CA SER A 105 1.07 13.49 -5.80
C SER A 105 1.63 14.30 -4.63
N ALA A 106 0.78 15.17 -4.06
CA ALA A 106 1.08 15.93 -2.87
C ALA A 106 1.40 14.98 -1.70
N ALA A 107 2.43 15.34 -0.93
CA ALA A 107 2.98 14.50 0.14
C ALA A 107 3.54 13.14 -0.32
N SER A 108 3.85 12.96 -1.61
CA SER A 108 4.52 11.75 -2.10
C SER A 108 5.85 11.54 -1.36
N PRO A 109 6.14 10.32 -0.87
CA PRO A 109 7.40 10.01 -0.18
C PRO A 109 8.61 10.08 -1.13
N TYR A 110 8.40 10.17 -2.44
CA TYR A 110 9.46 10.13 -3.45
C TYR A 110 9.94 11.52 -3.90
N ALA A 111 9.37 12.61 -3.35
CA ALA A 111 9.71 13.98 -3.76
C ALA A 111 11.21 14.31 -3.60
N GLN A 112 11.80 13.96 -2.46
CA GLN A 112 13.23 14.20 -2.22
C GLN A 112 14.11 13.35 -3.14
N LEU A 113 13.73 12.08 -3.35
CA LEU A 113 14.44 11.16 -4.25
C LEU A 113 14.55 11.74 -5.67
N VAL A 114 13.43 12.19 -6.25
CA VAL A 114 13.42 12.67 -7.64
C VAL A 114 14.19 13.98 -7.81
N VAL A 115 14.09 14.90 -6.85
CA VAL A 115 14.80 16.19 -6.91
C VAL A 115 16.30 16.02 -6.63
N GLN A 116 16.66 15.37 -5.53
CA GLN A 116 18.05 15.35 -5.07
C GLN A 116 18.90 14.32 -5.83
N ARG A 117 18.38 13.11 -6.07
CA ARG A 117 19.15 12.04 -6.74
C ARG A 117 19.16 12.22 -8.25
N PHE A 118 18.00 12.53 -8.84
CA PHE A 118 17.85 12.57 -10.29
C PHE A 118 17.82 13.98 -10.87
N GLY A 119 17.78 15.03 -10.04
CA GLY A 119 17.79 16.41 -10.53
C GLY A 119 16.53 16.77 -11.31
N ALA A 120 15.41 16.10 -11.05
CA ALA A 120 14.15 16.36 -11.72
C ALA A 120 13.51 17.68 -11.24
N GLN A 121 12.73 18.30 -12.12
CA GLN A 121 11.91 19.47 -11.78
C GLN A 121 10.54 18.98 -11.29
N LEU A 122 10.33 19.02 -9.98
CA LEU A 122 9.11 18.53 -9.36
C LEU A 122 7.89 19.38 -9.74
N ARG A 123 6.83 18.73 -10.20
CA ARG A 123 5.48 19.29 -10.31
C ARG A 123 4.54 18.50 -9.39
N GLU A 124 4.06 19.16 -8.36
CA GLU A 124 3.17 18.54 -7.37
C GLU A 124 1.70 18.70 -7.78
N TYR A 125 0.91 17.63 -7.63
CA TYR A 125 -0.53 17.60 -7.92
C TYR A 125 -1.32 17.12 -6.69
N PRO A 126 -2.60 17.49 -6.52
CA PRO A 126 -3.38 17.10 -5.35
C PRO A 126 -3.54 15.58 -5.12
N SER A 127 -3.39 14.76 -6.16
CA SER A 127 -3.44 13.29 -6.06
C SER A 127 -2.70 12.62 -7.20
N THR A 128 -2.45 11.31 -7.07
CA THR A 128 -1.85 10.49 -8.13
C THR A 128 -2.66 10.53 -9.42
N ALA A 129 -3.99 10.53 -9.32
CA ALA A 129 -4.85 10.66 -10.50
C ALA A 129 -4.61 11.96 -11.27
N HIS A 130 -4.42 13.08 -10.57
CA HIS A 130 -4.10 14.37 -11.20
C HIS A 130 -2.69 14.37 -11.80
N ALA A 131 -1.70 13.79 -11.12
CA ALA A 131 -0.34 13.63 -11.64
C ALA A 131 -0.33 12.81 -12.95
N LEU A 132 -1.08 11.71 -12.96
CA LEU A 132 -1.31 10.84 -14.12
C LEU A 132 -1.99 11.57 -15.29
N ILE A 133 -2.93 12.47 -15.01
CA ILE A 133 -3.52 13.36 -16.03
C ILE A 133 -2.47 14.35 -16.56
N GLY A 134 -1.64 14.94 -15.68
CA GLY A 134 -0.55 15.85 -16.07
C GLY A 134 0.42 15.21 -17.08
N LEU A 135 0.74 13.91 -16.91
CA LEU A 135 1.50 13.15 -17.91
C LEU A 135 0.79 13.08 -19.26
N LYS A 136 -0.52 12.79 -19.28
CA LYS A 136 -1.31 12.74 -20.51
C LYS A 136 -1.40 14.09 -21.22
N LEU A 137 -1.40 15.18 -20.45
CA LEU A 137 -1.39 16.54 -20.97
C LEU A 137 0.00 17.02 -21.42
N GLY A 138 1.05 16.23 -21.21
CA GLY A 138 2.42 16.58 -21.57
C GLY A 138 3.07 17.60 -20.62
N GLU A 139 2.50 17.80 -19.44
CA GLU A 139 3.02 18.72 -18.42
C GLU A 139 4.27 18.16 -17.73
N CYS A 140 4.43 16.83 -17.77
CA CYS A 140 5.56 16.09 -17.22
C CYS A 140 6.06 15.04 -18.21
N ARG A 141 7.32 14.67 -18.06
CA ARG A 141 7.97 13.59 -18.82
C ARG A 141 7.80 12.23 -18.16
N ALA A 142 7.54 12.23 -16.86
CA ALA A 142 7.27 11.05 -16.06
C ALA A 142 6.31 11.36 -14.91
N VAL A 143 5.58 10.35 -14.46
CA VAL A 143 4.92 10.31 -13.14
C VAL A 143 5.67 9.32 -12.27
N VAL A 144 6.01 9.71 -11.05
CA VAL A 144 6.67 8.83 -10.07
C VAL A 144 5.67 8.48 -8.97
N ASP A 145 5.45 7.19 -8.79
CA ASP A 145 4.57 6.64 -7.75
C ASP A 145 4.97 5.18 -7.47
N ASP A 146 4.19 4.50 -6.64
CA ASP A 146 4.38 3.11 -6.27
C ASP A 146 4.41 2.16 -7.49
N GLN A 147 5.40 1.27 -7.51
CA GLN A 147 5.62 0.33 -8.60
C GLN A 147 4.43 -0.56 -8.89
N ARG A 148 3.71 -1.06 -7.89
CA ARG A 148 2.57 -1.95 -8.11
C ARG A 148 1.46 -1.21 -8.83
N LEU A 149 1.13 -0.01 -8.36
CA LEU A 149 0.14 0.85 -9.00
C LEU A 149 0.51 1.13 -10.46
N LEU A 150 1.75 1.58 -10.71
CA LEU A 150 2.17 1.94 -12.07
C LEU A 150 2.27 0.73 -13.00
N THR A 151 2.62 -0.45 -12.46
CA THR A 151 2.62 -1.71 -13.22
C THR A 151 1.21 -2.07 -13.66
N GLU A 152 0.23 -1.99 -12.76
CA GLU A 152 -1.18 -2.27 -13.08
C GLU A 152 -1.73 -1.30 -14.11
N LEU A 153 -1.41 -0.01 -14.02
CA LEU A 153 -1.82 0.98 -15.01
C LEU A 153 -1.19 0.74 -16.39
N SER A 154 0.08 0.32 -16.45
CA SER A 154 0.84 0.17 -17.70
C SER A 154 0.24 -0.85 -18.67
N VAL A 155 -0.50 -1.84 -18.18
CA VAL A 155 -1.12 -2.88 -19.00
C VAL A 155 -2.51 -2.50 -19.52
N LEU A 156 -3.09 -1.41 -19.01
CA LEU A 156 -4.45 -1.03 -19.36
C LEU A 156 -4.51 -0.33 -20.75
N PRO A 157 -5.54 -0.62 -21.57
CA PRO A 157 -5.62 -0.09 -22.94
C PRO A 157 -5.60 1.44 -23.06
N GLU A 158 -6.15 2.15 -22.08
CA GLU A 158 -6.20 3.62 -22.01
C GLU A 158 -4.85 4.26 -21.65
N TRP A 159 -3.86 3.44 -21.28
CA TRP A 159 -2.49 3.85 -20.94
C TRP A 159 -1.48 3.51 -22.03
N ARG A 160 -1.89 2.90 -23.16
CA ARG A 160 -0.98 2.47 -24.25
C ARG A 160 -0.02 3.53 -24.82
N ARG A 161 -0.31 4.83 -24.67
CA ARG A 161 0.57 5.93 -25.09
C ARG A 161 1.52 6.41 -23.99
N TYR A 162 1.32 5.94 -22.76
CA TYR A 162 2.02 6.33 -21.54
C TYR A 162 2.27 5.10 -20.66
N ASN A 163 2.73 4.00 -21.24
CA ASN A 163 2.93 2.74 -20.55
C ASN A 163 4.39 2.29 -20.45
N SER A 164 5.33 3.15 -20.80
CA SER A 164 6.75 2.85 -20.58
C SER A 164 7.03 2.96 -19.09
N LEU A 165 7.34 1.82 -18.46
CA LEU A 165 7.59 1.71 -17.04
C LEU A 165 9.10 1.63 -16.77
N LEU A 166 9.61 2.61 -16.07
CA LEU A 166 10.93 2.56 -15.46
C LEU A 166 10.88 1.61 -14.25
N PRO A 167 11.85 0.67 -14.14
CA PRO A 167 11.83 -0.32 -13.08
C PRO A 167 11.90 0.33 -11.69
N GLY A 168 11.31 -0.35 -10.71
CA GLY A 168 11.36 0.06 -9.32
C GLY A 168 12.81 0.15 -8.82
N LEU A 169 13.17 1.25 -8.15
CA LEU A 169 14.50 1.38 -7.55
C LEU A 169 14.57 0.48 -6.30
N PRO A 170 15.63 -0.31 -6.10
CA PRO A 170 15.77 -1.15 -4.90
C PRO A 170 16.08 -0.32 -3.65
N GLU A 171 15.85 -0.89 -2.46
CA GLU A 171 15.89 -0.21 -1.15
C GLU A 171 17.19 0.57 -0.89
N GLY A 172 18.36 0.03 -1.27
CA GLY A 172 19.65 0.72 -1.14
C GLY A 172 19.81 1.95 -2.05
N GLU A 173 18.97 2.08 -3.07
CA GLU A 173 18.90 3.26 -3.93
C GLU A 173 17.83 4.26 -3.48
N GLN A 174 16.91 3.84 -2.61
CA GLN A 174 15.84 4.66 -2.03
C GLN A 174 16.28 5.38 -0.76
N ALA A 175 17.24 4.81 -0.02
CA ALA A 175 17.69 5.29 1.29
C ALA A 175 18.51 6.59 1.16
N TRP A 176 17.81 7.70 0.98
CA TRP A 176 18.31 9.02 1.31
C TRP A 176 17.49 9.51 2.52
N ARG A 177 18.11 9.47 3.69
CA ARG A 177 17.69 10.18 4.90
C ARG A 177 18.63 11.35 5.11
#